data_AF-A0A0C1E2K9-F1
#
_entry.id   AF-A0A0C1E2K9-F1
#
_cell.length_a   1.000
_cell.length_b   1.000
_cell.length_c   1.000
_cell.angle_alpha   90.00
_cell.angle_beta   90.00
_cell.angle_gamma   90.00
#
_symmetry.space_group_name_H-M   'P 1'
#
loop_
_entity.id
_entity.type
_entity.pdbx_description
1 polymer ?
#
loop_
_entity_poly.entity_id
_entity_poly.type
_entity_poly.pdbx_seq_one_letter_code
_entity_poly.pdbx_strand_id
1 'polypeptide(L)'
;MCFSDPSQKKSSKAGEPAYRINRGRTENDPNAYHLRTRASIQRHMDHSPAPTDQSRKKGNKRYPKRYNDNENLFQAEPSLYEYPSKSWPYNQQNAKGRAYVTGADGQRVQVDPEFTRTITDRNKNVKGVIYHPKGDRSGFVRAEEVNRGRRRGH
;
A
#
# COMPACT_ATOMS: atom_id res chain seq x y z
N MET A 1 1.40 1.02 38.64
CA MET A 1 0.86 2.21 37.97
C MET A 1 1.23 2.12 36.49
N CYS A 2 0.27 1.77 35.63
CA CYS A 2 0.48 1.69 34.19
C CYS A 2 0.29 3.09 33.59
N PHE A 3 1.37 3.71 33.12
CA PHE A 3 1.28 4.95 32.36
C PHE A 3 0.91 4.62 30.91
N SER A 4 -0.37 4.72 30.59
CA SER A 4 -0.81 4.82 29.19
C SER A 4 -0.45 6.22 28.69
N ASP A 5 0.60 6.30 27.88
CA ASP A 5 0.98 7.53 27.16
C ASP A 5 -0.18 7.96 26.23
N PRO A 6 -0.79 9.15 26.42
CA PRO A 6 -1.88 9.64 25.59
C PRO A 6 -1.41 10.22 24.24
N SER A 7 -0.13 10.09 23.86
CA SER A 7 0.40 10.60 22.58
C SER A 7 -0.12 9.85 21.34
N GLN A 8 -0.81 8.72 21.47
CA GLN A 8 -1.45 8.03 20.35
C GLN A 8 -2.88 8.51 20.04
N LYS A 9 -3.11 9.83 20.02
CA LYS A 9 -4.13 10.37 19.12
C LYS A 9 -3.61 10.27 17.69
N LYS A 10 -3.67 9.07 17.09
CA LYS A 10 -3.60 8.90 15.63
C LYS A 10 -4.86 9.53 15.05
N SER A 11 -4.86 10.86 15.00
CA SER A 11 -5.87 11.62 14.31
C SER A 11 -5.88 11.10 12.88
N SER A 12 -6.93 10.40 12.48
CA SER A 12 -7.43 10.51 11.13
C SER A 12 -7.80 11.98 10.94
N LYS A 13 -6.79 12.83 10.68
CA LYS A 13 -6.99 14.26 10.46
C LYS A 13 -7.90 14.36 9.25
N ALA A 14 -9.11 14.88 9.46
CA ALA A 14 -9.99 15.26 8.38
C ALA A 14 -9.20 16.22 7.46
N GLY A 15 -8.94 15.80 6.23
CA GLY A 15 -8.09 16.51 5.28
C GLY A 15 -6.82 15.77 4.83
N GLU A 16 -6.46 14.62 5.41
CA GLU A 16 -5.36 13.82 4.83
C GLU A 16 -5.80 13.14 3.53
N PRO A 17 -4.93 13.13 2.49
CA PRO A 17 -5.24 12.50 1.23
C PRO A 17 -5.47 10.99 1.43
N ALA A 18 -6.48 10.47 0.74
CA ALA A 18 -6.70 9.05 0.58
C ALA A 18 -6.53 8.69 -0.90
N TYR A 19 -6.16 7.46 -1.18
CA TYR A 19 -6.05 6.94 -2.52
C TYR A 19 -7.30 6.11 -2.82
N ARG A 20 -8.06 6.54 -3.83
CA ARG A 20 -9.23 5.84 -4.34
C ARG A 20 -8.79 4.82 -5.37
N ILE A 21 -9.13 3.57 -5.09
CA ILE A 21 -8.83 2.43 -5.91
C ILE A 21 -10.15 1.98 -6.54
N ASN A 22 -10.29 2.12 -7.85
CA ASN A 22 -11.54 1.84 -8.58
C ASN A 22 -11.71 0.34 -8.83
N ARG A 23 -11.68 -0.41 -7.73
CA ARG A 23 -11.88 -1.85 -7.62
C ARG A 23 -12.18 -2.17 -6.16
N GLY A 24 -13.07 -3.12 -5.92
CA GLY A 24 -13.32 -3.65 -4.58
C GLY A 24 -12.09 -4.33 -3.98
N ARG A 25 -12.07 -4.60 -2.68
CA ARG A 25 -10.91 -5.18 -1.96
C ARG A 25 -10.51 -6.57 -2.44
N THR A 26 -11.42 -7.28 -3.10
CA THR A 26 -11.20 -8.60 -3.69
C THR A 26 -11.83 -8.66 -5.07
N GLU A 27 -11.58 -9.73 -5.83
CA GLU A 27 -12.25 -9.96 -7.14
C GLU A 27 -13.79 -10.01 -7.01
N ASN A 28 -14.29 -10.43 -5.84
CA ASN A 28 -15.71 -10.65 -5.54
C ASN A 28 -16.32 -9.56 -4.65
N ASP A 29 -15.58 -8.52 -4.28
CA ASP A 29 -16.11 -7.44 -3.44
C ASP A 29 -17.14 -6.62 -4.26
N PRO A 30 -18.38 -6.47 -3.77
CA PRO A 30 -19.44 -5.74 -4.47
C PRO A 30 -19.16 -4.22 -4.56
N ASN A 31 -18.24 -3.70 -3.74
CA ASN A 31 -17.91 -2.29 -3.77
C ASN A 31 -17.19 -1.92 -5.07
N ALA A 32 -17.67 -0.86 -5.73
CA ALA A 32 -17.05 -0.32 -6.93
C ALA A 32 -15.65 0.27 -6.67
N TYR A 33 -15.36 0.65 -5.42
CA TYR A 33 -14.06 1.21 -5.05
C TYR A 33 -13.69 0.90 -3.59
N HIS A 34 -12.40 1.00 -3.31
CA HIS A 34 -11.82 0.91 -1.98
C HIS A 34 -10.91 2.12 -1.72
N LEU A 35 -10.91 2.64 -0.49
CA LEU A 35 -10.08 3.76 -0.08
C LEU A 35 -8.87 3.29 0.76
N ARG A 36 -7.71 3.83 0.43
CA ARG A 36 -6.49 3.74 1.24
C ARG A 36 -6.12 5.09 1.82
N THR A 37 -6.23 5.23 3.14
CA THR A 37 -5.84 6.47 3.81
C THR A 37 -4.32 6.61 3.90
N ARG A 38 -3.82 7.86 3.89
CA ARG A 38 -2.41 8.16 4.17
C ARG A 38 -1.94 7.50 5.46
N ALA A 39 -2.68 7.63 6.56
CA ALA A 39 -2.37 6.97 7.83
C ALA A 39 -2.24 5.44 7.72
N SER A 40 -3.07 4.78 6.89
CA SER A 40 -2.95 3.34 6.67
C SER A 40 -1.68 2.99 5.91
N ILE A 41 -1.30 3.80 4.92
CA ILE A 41 -0.08 3.61 4.16
C ILE A 41 1.13 3.89 5.04
N GLN A 42 1.11 4.96 5.82
CA GLN A 42 2.21 5.33 6.70
C GLN A 42 2.51 4.24 7.72
N ARG A 43 1.49 3.69 8.41
CA ARG A 43 1.68 2.55 9.32
C ARG A 43 2.36 1.35 8.65
N HIS A 44 2.03 1.09 7.39
CA HIS A 44 2.65 0.02 6.63
C HIS A 44 4.10 0.35 6.26
N MET A 45 4.34 1.60 5.85
CA MET A 45 5.67 2.11 5.53
C MET A 45 6.59 2.20 6.74
N ASP A 46 6.09 2.51 7.93
CA ASP A 46 6.90 2.60 9.16
C ASP A 46 7.62 1.27 9.47
N HIS A 47 6.97 0.15 9.14
CA HIS A 47 7.54 -1.20 9.32
C HIS A 47 8.24 -1.76 8.08
N SER A 48 8.18 -1.07 6.94
CA SER A 48 8.81 -1.54 5.71
C SER A 48 10.30 -1.19 5.68
N PRO A 49 11.17 -2.07 5.16
CA PRO A 49 12.60 -1.78 5.07
C PRO A 49 12.85 -0.70 4.01
N ALA A 50 13.92 0.07 4.19
CA ALA A 50 14.37 1.01 3.17
C ALA A 50 14.86 0.28 1.91
N PRO A 51 14.75 0.88 0.72
CA PRO A 51 15.30 0.29 -0.50
C PRO A 51 16.81 0.13 -0.41
N THR A 52 17.29 -1.07 -0.70
CA THR A 52 18.73 -1.45 -0.70
C THR A 52 19.28 -1.55 -2.13
N ASP A 53 20.58 -1.73 -2.30
CA ASP A 53 21.15 -1.99 -3.64
C ASP A 53 20.62 -3.28 -4.28
N GLN A 54 20.25 -4.27 -3.47
CA GLN A 54 19.55 -5.46 -3.97
C GLN A 54 18.16 -5.13 -4.51
N SER A 55 17.48 -4.13 -3.95
CA SER A 55 16.17 -3.63 -4.40
C SER A 55 16.25 -3.02 -5.80
N ARG A 56 17.42 -2.49 -6.19
CA ARG A 56 17.71 -1.85 -7.48
C ARG A 56 18.00 -2.84 -8.61
N LYS A 57 18.39 -4.08 -8.28
CA LYS A 57 18.76 -5.09 -9.27
C LYS A 57 17.57 -5.41 -10.18
N LYS A 58 17.81 -5.36 -11.50
CA LYS A 58 16.82 -5.78 -12.50
C LYS A 58 16.40 -7.22 -12.23
N GLY A 59 15.10 -7.50 -12.25
CA GLY A 59 14.56 -8.83 -11.97
C GLY A 59 14.49 -9.22 -10.50
N ASN A 60 14.77 -8.30 -9.56
CA ASN A 60 14.53 -8.56 -8.15
C ASN A 60 13.03 -8.83 -7.89
N LYS A 61 12.73 -10.05 -7.41
CA LYS A 61 11.36 -10.48 -7.06
C LYS A 61 11.00 -10.15 -5.60
N ARG A 62 11.89 -9.51 -4.84
CA ARG A 62 11.74 -9.25 -3.41
C ARG A 62 11.42 -7.79 -3.11
N TYR A 63 10.46 -7.54 -2.23
CA TYR A 63 10.05 -6.20 -1.82
C TYR A 63 10.97 -5.61 -0.73
N PRO A 64 11.23 -4.29 -0.75
CA PRO A 64 10.92 -3.37 -1.86
C PRO A 64 11.69 -3.72 -3.12
N LYS A 65 11.05 -3.56 -4.28
CA LYS A 65 11.71 -3.72 -5.58
C LYS A 65 11.56 -2.44 -6.38
N ARG A 66 12.51 -2.22 -7.29
CA ARG A 66 12.44 -1.12 -8.24
C ARG A 66 11.16 -1.21 -9.06
N TYR A 67 10.42 -0.12 -9.08
CA TYR A 67 9.29 0.08 -9.99
C TYR A 67 9.82 0.71 -11.27
N ASN A 68 9.55 0.06 -12.40
CA ASN A 68 9.84 0.61 -13.71
C ASN A 68 8.52 1.16 -14.22
N ASP A 69 8.40 2.48 -14.27
CA ASP A 69 7.19 3.20 -14.66
C ASP A 69 6.96 3.09 -16.18
N ASN A 70 6.81 1.88 -16.69
CA ASN A 70 6.60 1.61 -18.12
C ASN A 70 5.26 2.21 -18.60
N GLU A 71 4.31 2.33 -17.68
CA GLU A 71 3.00 2.92 -17.86
C GLU A 71 3.00 4.47 -17.78
N ASN A 72 4.16 5.08 -17.49
CA ASN A 72 4.36 6.53 -17.35
C ASN A 72 3.37 7.20 -16.36
N LEU A 73 3.07 6.53 -15.24
CA LEU A 73 2.11 6.98 -14.23
C LEU A 73 2.67 8.07 -13.30
N PHE A 74 3.99 8.22 -13.25
CA PHE A 74 4.72 9.13 -12.35
C PHE A 74 5.64 10.07 -13.10
N GLN A 75 5.38 10.34 -14.39
CA GLN A 75 6.06 11.39 -15.17
C GLN A 75 7.59 11.26 -15.13
N ALA A 76 8.10 10.02 -15.26
CA ALA A 76 9.53 9.70 -15.29
C ALA A 76 10.36 10.10 -14.05
N GLU A 77 9.76 10.08 -12.85
CA GLU A 77 10.55 10.23 -11.62
C GLU A 77 11.69 9.19 -11.55
N PRO A 78 12.94 9.62 -11.28
CA PRO A 78 14.07 8.71 -11.26
C PRO A 78 14.00 7.81 -10.01
N SER A 79 14.15 6.50 -10.24
CA SER A 79 14.32 5.48 -9.19
C SER A 79 13.17 5.36 -8.19
N LEU A 80 12.03 4.90 -8.68
CA LEU A 80 10.88 4.53 -7.87
C LEU A 80 10.99 3.10 -7.32
N TYR A 81 10.36 2.88 -6.17
CA TYR A 81 10.27 1.58 -5.53
C TYR A 81 8.82 1.27 -5.20
N GLU A 82 8.43 0.03 -5.46
CA GLU A 82 7.12 -0.47 -5.07
C GLU A 82 7.20 -1.28 -3.77
N TYR A 83 6.17 -1.12 -2.95
CA TYR A 83 5.90 -1.87 -1.74
C TYR A 83 4.50 -2.49 -1.87
N PRO A 84 4.24 -3.70 -1.33
CA PRO A 84 2.88 -4.24 -1.30
C PRO A 84 2.02 -3.38 -0.37
N SER A 85 0.99 -2.69 -0.85
CA SER A 85 0.08 -1.97 0.06
C SER A 85 -0.89 -2.98 0.65
N LYS A 86 -0.71 -3.41 1.91
CA LYS A 86 -1.66 -4.34 2.58
C LYS A 86 -2.39 -3.75 3.80
N SER A 87 -3.44 -4.45 4.24
CA SER A 87 -4.10 -4.21 5.54
C SER A 87 -3.30 -4.78 6.72
N TRP A 88 -2.37 -5.71 6.44
CA TRP A 88 -1.58 -6.44 7.43
C TRP A 88 -0.15 -5.86 7.56
N PRO A 89 0.48 -5.94 8.74
CA PRO A 89 1.84 -5.45 8.98
C PRO A 89 2.89 -6.03 8.01
N TYR A 90 3.92 -5.23 7.66
CA TYR A 90 4.99 -5.68 6.75
C TYR A 90 5.83 -6.83 7.33
N ASN A 91 6.02 -6.87 8.65
CA ASN A 91 6.76 -7.94 9.35
C ASN A 91 6.08 -9.31 9.30
N GLN A 92 4.81 -9.38 8.91
CA GLN A 92 4.09 -10.65 8.67
C GLN A 92 4.20 -11.11 7.20
N GLN A 93 4.90 -10.34 6.37
CA GLN A 93 5.09 -10.64 4.95
C GLN A 93 6.47 -11.24 4.72
N ASN A 94 6.53 -12.23 3.84
CA ASN A 94 7.79 -12.71 3.32
C ASN A 94 8.35 -11.72 2.29
N ALA A 95 9.57 -11.98 1.83
CA ALA A 95 10.24 -11.11 0.86
C ALA A 95 9.48 -10.95 -0.46
N LYS A 96 8.55 -11.85 -0.83
CA LYS A 96 7.70 -11.74 -2.03
C LYS A 96 6.38 -10.99 -1.78
N GLY A 97 6.19 -10.43 -0.58
CA GLY A 97 4.97 -9.76 -0.17
C GLY A 97 3.81 -10.71 0.16
N ARG A 98 4.01 -12.03 0.19
CA ARG A 98 3.01 -12.99 0.67
C ARG A 98 3.00 -13.02 2.19
N ALA A 99 1.85 -13.21 2.81
CA ALA A 99 1.74 -13.41 4.25
C ALA A 99 1.01 -14.73 4.54
N TYR A 100 1.04 -15.17 5.79
CA TYR A 100 0.13 -16.21 6.29
C TYR A 100 -0.82 -15.57 7.29
N VAL A 101 -2.11 -15.81 7.12
CA VAL A 101 -3.15 -15.43 8.09
C VAL A 101 -3.79 -16.68 8.65
N THR A 102 -4.19 -16.65 9.91
CA THR A 102 -4.95 -17.74 10.52
C THR A 102 -6.41 -17.59 10.12
N GLY A 103 -6.97 -18.59 9.45
CA GLY A 103 -8.38 -18.67 9.08
C GLY A 103 -9.28 -18.85 10.31
N ALA A 104 -10.59 -18.72 10.10
CA ALA A 104 -11.59 -18.92 11.15
C ALA A 104 -11.59 -20.35 11.71
N ASP A 105 -11.07 -21.30 10.94
CA ASP A 105 -10.89 -22.71 11.25
C ASP A 105 -9.54 -23.01 11.94
N GLY A 106 -8.73 -21.99 12.24
CA GLY A 106 -7.41 -22.14 12.83
C GLY A 106 -6.32 -22.55 11.84
N GLN A 107 -6.63 -22.75 10.55
CA GLN A 107 -5.63 -23.12 9.55
C GLN A 107 -4.83 -21.90 9.07
N ARG A 108 -3.54 -22.10 8.77
CA ARG A 108 -2.70 -21.04 8.19
C ARG A 108 -2.92 -20.97 6.67
N VAL A 109 -3.56 -19.90 6.23
CA VAL A 109 -3.82 -19.63 4.81
C VAL A 109 -2.77 -18.67 4.26
N GLN A 110 -2.13 -19.04 3.14
CA GLN A 110 -1.24 -18.13 2.42
C GLN A 110 -2.07 -17.06 1.70
N VAL A 111 -1.75 -15.79 1.91
CA VAL A 111 -2.37 -14.66 1.22
C VAL A 111 -1.37 -13.99 0.28
N ASP A 112 -1.78 -13.83 -0.98
CA ASP A 112 -0.96 -13.25 -2.03
C ASP A 112 -0.67 -11.76 -1.81
N PRO A 113 0.36 -11.20 -2.46
CA PRO A 113 0.55 -9.76 -2.52
C PRO A 113 -0.62 -9.15 -3.28
N GLU A 114 -1.64 -8.68 -2.55
CA GLU A 114 -2.88 -8.05 -3.02
C GLU A 114 -2.68 -7.17 -4.26
N PHE A 115 -3.74 -6.82 -4.97
CA PHE A 115 -3.66 -6.07 -6.22
C PHE A 115 -3.10 -4.63 -6.13
N THR A 116 -2.74 -4.12 -4.95
CA THR A 116 -2.31 -2.72 -4.73
C THR A 116 -0.83 -2.61 -4.32
N ARG A 117 -0.13 -1.57 -4.79
CA ARG A 117 1.26 -1.22 -4.43
C ARG A 117 1.39 0.24 -4.03
N THR A 118 2.24 0.52 -3.05
CA THR A 118 2.63 1.88 -2.64
C THR A 118 3.92 2.18 -3.37
N ILE A 119 3.95 3.31 -4.08
CA ILE A 119 5.14 3.77 -4.79
C ILE A 119 5.83 4.84 -3.96
N THR A 120 7.13 4.68 -3.78
CA THR A 120 7.97 5.64 -3.07
C THR A 120 9.24 5.97 -3.84
N ASP A 121 9.89 7.05 -3.44
CA ASP A 121 11.30 7.27 -3.77
C ASP A 121 12.23 6.42 -2.87
N ARG A 122 13.54 6.62 -3.02
CA ARG A 122 14.57 5.94 -2.22
C ARG A 122 14.47 6.25 -0.71
N ASN A 123 13.95 7.42 -0.36
CA ASN A 123 13.83 7.89 1.02
C ASN A 123 12.50 7.48 1.66
N LYS A 124 11.74 6.59 1.02
CA LYS A 124 10.40 6.15 1.44
C LYS A 124 9.35 7.27 1.44
N ASN A 125 9.58 8.37 0.73
CA ASN A 125 8.54 9.37 0.51
C ASN A 125 7.51 8.79 -0.46
N VAL A 126 6.26 8.68 -0.01
CA VAL A 126 5.17 8.14 -0.82
C VAL A 126 4.82 9.09 -1.97
N LYS A 127 5.00 8.59 -3.19
CA LYS A 127 4.69 9.28 -4.46
C LYS A 127 3.27 8.97 -4.95
N GLY A 128 2.75 7.81 -4.58
CA GLY A 128 1.36 7.45 -4.86
C GLY A 128 1.08 5.98 -4.62
N VAL A 129 -0.08 5.55 -5.07
CA VAL A 129 -0.54 4.18 -5.00
C VAL A 129 -0.91 3.73 -6.41
N ILE A 130 -0.51 2.52 -6.78
CA ILE A 130 -0.92 1.88 -8.03
C ILE A 130 -1.65 0.58 -7.72
N TYR A 131 -2.45 0.10 -8.65
CA TYR A 131 -3.18 -1.15 -8.50
C TYR A 131 -3.42 -1.84 -9.83
N HIS A 132 -3.60 -3.16 -9.78
CA HIS A 132 -4.07 -3.97 -10.89
C HIS A 132 -5.60 -3.81 -11.03
N PRO A 133 -6.11 -3.32 -12.16
CA PRO A 133 -7.55 -3.18 -12.37
C PRO A 133 -8.26 -4.53 -12.43
N LYS A 134 -9.60 -4.54 -12.36
CA LYS A 134 -10.36 -5.79 -12.42
C LYS A 134 -10.17 -6.42 -13.80
N GLY A 135 -9.78 -7.70 -13.86
CA GLY A 135 -9.56 -8.41 -15.12
C GLY A 135 -8.16 -8.26 -15.73
N ASP A 136 -7.32 -7.34 -15.24
CA ASP A 136 -5.94 -7.19 -15.68
C ASP A 136 -4.98 -7.46 -14.51
N ARG A 137 -4.14 -8.48 -14.67
CA ARG A 137 -3.16 -8.91 -13.64
C ARG A 137 -1.75 -8.43 -13.95
N SER A 138 -1.54 -7.79 -15.10
CA SER A 138 -0.24 -7.37 -15.59
C SER A 138 -0.05 -5.87 -15.52
N GLY A 139 -1.06 -5.10 -15.94
CA GLY A 139 -1.00 -3.65 -15.99
C GLY A 139 -1.26 -3.01 -14.63
N PHE A 140 -0.62 -1.87 -14.41
CA PHE A 140 -0.91 -1.00 -13.28
C PHE A 140 -1.65 0.26 -13.72
N VAL A 141 -2.54 0.73 -12.85
CA VAL A 141 -3.15 2.05 -12.94
C VAL A 141 -2.88 2.81 -11.66
N ARG A 142 -2.71 4.14 -11.78
CA ARG A 142 -2.53 5.02 -10.62
C ARG A 142 -3.87 5.23 -9.92
N ALA A 143 -3.86 5.10 -8.60
CA ALA A 143 -4.99 5.45 -7.76
C ALA A 143 -5.18 6.97 -7.71
N GLU A 144 -6.42 7.40 -7.75
CA GLU A 144 -6.79 8.82 -7.65
C GLU A 144 -6.57 9.29 -6.22
N GLU A 145 -5.87 10.41 -6.04
CA GLU A 145 -5.70 11.03 -4.74
C GLU A 145 -6.94 11.88 -4.42
N VAL A 146 -7.72 11.45 -3.44
CA VAL A 146 -8.96 12.09 -3.01
C VAL A 146 -8.77 12.71 -1.63
N ASN A 147 -9.10 13.99 -1.50
CA ASN A 147 -9.16 14.65 -0.21
C ASN A 147 -10.42 14.20 0.52
N ARG A 148 -10.25 13.60 1.71
CA ARG A 148 -11.37 13.38 2.63
C ARG A 148 -11.75 14.75 3.20
N GLY A 149 -12.60 15.47 2.48
CA GLY A 149 -13.07 16.79 2.87
C GLY A 149 -13.51 16.81 4.34
N ARG A 150 -13.17 17.89 5.05
CA ARG A 150 -13.81 18.21 6.34
C ARG A 150 -15.31 18.18 6.09
N ARG A 151 -16.07 17.30 6.78
CA ARG A 151 -17.51 17.50 6.93
C ARG A 151 -17.67 18.91 7.50
N ARG A 152 -18.08 19.87 6.68
CA ARG A 152 -18.57 21.16 7.16
C ARG A 152 -19.89 20.82 7.84
N GLY A 153 -19.84 20.71 9.17
CA GLY A 153 -21.05 20.69 9.98
C GLY A 153 -21.80 21.98 9.70
N HIS A 154 -23.05 21.83 9.31
CA HIS A 154 -24.02 22.90 9.18
C HIS A 154 -24.72 23.09 10.52
#